data_AF-W2M0B9-F1
#
_entry.id   AF-W2M0B9-F1
#
_cell.length_a   1.000
_cell.length_b   1.000
_cell.length_c   1.000
_cell.angle_alpha   90.00
_cell.angle_beta   90.00
_cell.angle_gamma   90.00
#
_symmetry.space_group_name_H-M   'P 1'
#
loop_
_entity.id
_entity.type
_entity.pdbx_description
1 polymer ?
#
loop_
_entity_poly.entity_id
_entity_poly.type
_entity_poly.pdbx_seq_one_letter_code
_entity_poly.pdbx_strand_id
1 'polypeptide(L)'
;VEIHAANGYLLEEFLCDSVNSRTDKYGGGIENRARLILEVVEAVLSSLPSSKVGIRLSPFGDTFGCKDSNPRETYGYVVNKLNDYDLAYLHVIERRGMHADNAAVPEGGVARHFRSIYNGVLITAAGFTRADAMQTVEDGVADLIAFGRDFISNPDLVERLRKDAKLTPYDPKTFYLQPDMPVEAGYTDYPFLGEEDKGVRSTGFVWES
;
A
#
# COMPACT_ATOMS: atom_id res chain seq x y z
N VAL A 1 -6.44 10.01 8.74
CA VAL A 1 -7.02 9.51 7.47
C VAL A 1 -5.89 9.23 6.50
N GLU A 2 -6.07 8.28 5.59
CA GLU A 2 -5.13 8.02 4.49
C GLU A 2 -5.85 8.26 3.17
N ILE A 3 -5.31 9.16 2.34
CA ILE A 3 -5.82 9.42 0.99
C ILE A 3 -5.36 8.29 0.08
N HIS A 4 -6.31 7.57 -0.54
CA HIS A 4 -5.99 6.47 -1.43
C HIS A 4 -5.78 6.99 -2.87
N ALA A 5 -4.51 7.18 -3.25
CA ALA A 5 -4.07 7.56 -4.60
C ALA A 5 -3.20 6.46 -5.23
N ALA A 6 -3.69 5.21 -5.14
CA ALA A 6 -2.97 4.00 -5.50
C ALA A 6 -3.94 2.93 -6.04
N ASN A 7 -3.40 1.78 -6.46
CA ASN A 7 -4.08 0.55 -6.89
C ASN A 7 -5.13 0.72 -7.99
N GLY A 8 -4.94 1.68 -8.88
CA GLY A 8 -5.76 1.94 -10.06
C GLY A 8 -7.13 2.53 -9.74
N TYR A 9 -7.34 3.11 -8.54
CA TYR A 9 -8.57 3.83 -8.21
C TYR A 9 -8.54 5.28 -8.67
N LEU A 10 -9.68 5.98 -8.56
CA LEU A 10 -9.95 7.31 -9.11
C LEU A 10 -8.78 8.30 -9.10
N LEU A 11 -8.11 8.48 -7.97
CA LEU A 11 -7.02 9.45 -7.87
C LEU A 11 -5.79 9.04 -8.69
N GLU A 12 -5.48 7.75 -8.74
CA GLU A 12 -4.40 7.23 -9.58
C GLU A 12 -4.81 7.17 -11.05
N GLU A 13 -6.09 6.93 -11.36
CA GLU A 13 -6.63 7.01 -12.74
C GLU A 13 -6.40 8.39 -13.36
N PHE A 14 -6.52 9.47 -12.58
CA PHE A 14 -6.17 10.83 -13.04
C PHE A 14 -4.67 10.99 -13.27
N LEU A 15 -3.83 10.25 -12.54
CA LEU A 15 -2.38 10.34 -12.64
C LEU A 15 -1.83 9.53 -13.84
N CYS A 16 -2.36 8.35 -14.12
CA CYS A 16 -1.95 7.45 -15.19
C CYS A 16 -2.36 7.96 -16.58
N ASP A 17 -1.39 8.16 -17.48
CA ASP A 17 -1.67 8.54 -18.88
C ASP A 17 -2.28 7.43 -19.75
N SER A 18 -2.28 6.17 -19.32
CA SER A 18 -3.04 5.10 -19.98
C SER A 18 -4.56 5.22 -19.80
N VAL A 19 -5.01 5.96 -18.78
CA VAL A 19 -6.44 6.12 -18.43
C VAL A 19 -6.89 7.56 -18.65
N ASN A 20 -6.11 8.54 -18.17
CA ASN A 20 -6.44 9.95 -18.29
C ASN A 20 -6.09 10.51 -19.68
N SER A 21 -7.05 10.46 -20.59
CA SER A 21 -7.00 11.07 -21.93
C SER A 21 -7.64 12.46 -22.00
N ARG A 22 -7.85 13.13 -20.86
CA ARG A 22 -8.51 14.43 -20.81
C ARG A 22 -7.64 15.51 -21.46
N THR A 23 -8.31 16.52 -22.01
CA THR A 23 -7.68 17.69 -22.66
C THR A 23 -7.94 18.99 -21.90
N ASP A 24 -8.57 18.92 -20.73
CA ASP A 24 -8.83 20.05 -19.86
C ASP A 24 -7.71 20.24 -18.82
N LYS A 25 -7.94 21.11 -17.81
CA LYS A 25 -6.96 21.41 -16.76
C LYS A 25 -6.59 20.22 -15.86
N TYR A 26 -7.24 19.06 -16.01
CA TYR A 26 -6.99 17.84 -15.26
C TYR A 26 -6.34 16.72 -16.10
N GLY A 27 -5.98 16.97 -17.37
CA GLY A 27 -5.28 16.01 -18.23
C GLY A 27 -4.15 16.61 -19.04
N GLY A 28 -3.51 15.77 -19.84
CA GLY A 28 -2.30 16.13 -20.58
C GLY A 28 -1.04 16.04 -19.71
N GLY A 29 -0.40 17.18 -19.43
CA GLY A 29 0.87 17.22 -18.70
C GLY A 29 0.79 16.72 -17.25
N ILE A 30 1.93 16.32 -16.68
CA ILE A 30 2.05 15.78 -15.32
C ILE A 30 1.39 16.69 -14.28
N GLU A 31 1.59 18.01 -14.36
CA GLU A 31 0.99 18.97 -13.42
C GLU A 31 -0.53 18.93 -13.41
N ASN A 32 -1.17 18.77 -14.57
CA ASN A 32 -2.62 18.69 -14.70
C ASN A 32 -3.15 17.35 -14.21
N ARG A 33 -2.46 16.24 -14.53
CA ARG A 33 -2.81 14.90 -14.06
C ARG A 33 -2.73 14.77 -12.54
N ALA A 34 -1.69 15.36 -11.95
CA ALA A 34 -1.50 15.42 -10.50
C ALA A 34 -2.45 16.39 -9.78
N ARG A 35 -3.10 17.32 -10.51
CA ARG A 35 -3.90 18.40 -9.93
C ARG A 35 -4.99 17.89 -8.99
N LEU A 36 -5.74 16.85 -9.39
CA LEU A 36 -6.82 16.32 -8.56
C LEU A 36 -6.30 15.77 -7.23
N ILE A 37 -5.16 15.06 -7.25
CA ILE A 37 -4.53 14.53 -6.03
C ILE A 37 -4.20 15.68 -5.07
N LEU A 38 -3.58 16.75 -5.57
CA LEU A 38 -3.19 17.90 -4.76
C LEU A 38 -4.41 18.69 -4.24
N GLU A 39 -5.43 18.90 -5.07
CA GLU A 39 -6.70 19.53 -4.66
C GLU A 39 -7.39 18.72 -3.55
N VAL A 40 -7.34 17.38 -3.59
CA VAL A 40 -7.88 16.52 -2.52
C VAL A 40 -7.05 16.62 -1.23
N VAL A 41 -5.72 16.68 -1.33
CA VAL A 41 -4.86 16.90 -0.16
C VAL A 41 -5.22 18.22 0.50
N GLU A 42 -5.28 19.32 -0.25
CA GLU A 42 -5.69 20.64 0.25
C GLU A 42 -7.08 20.61 0.90
N ALA A 43 -8.06 19.96 0.25
CA ALA A 43 -9.42 19.85 0.77
C ALA A 43 -9.47 19.08 2.10
N VAL A 44 -8.73 17.98 2.24
CA VAL A 44 -8.67 17.22 3.50
C VAL A 44 -7.98 18.04 4.60
N LEU A 45 -6.91 18.76 4.26
CA LEU A 45 -6.18 19.63 5.19
C LEU A 45 -6.97 20.85 5.65
N SER A 46 -8.00 21.26 4.90
CA SER A 46 -8.94 22.29 5.36
C SER A 46 -9.76 21.86 6.60
N SER A 47 -9.82 20.55 6.87
CA SER A 47 -10.62 19.96 7.96
C SER A 47 -9.78 19.24 9.02
N LEU A 48 -8.55 18.83 8.70
CA LEU A 48 -7.69 18.05 9.59
C LEU A 48 -6.26 18.62 9.62
N PRO A 49 -5.57 18.58 10.78
CA PRO A 49 -4.15 18.92 10.81
C PRO A 49 -3.34 17.94 9.96
N SER A 50 -2.29 18.43 9.29
CA SER A 50 -1.43 17.64 8.40
C SER A 50 -0.84 16.40 9.06
N SER A 51 -0.51 16.50 10.36
CA SER A 51 -0.02 15.39 11.19
C SER A 51 -1.01 14.23 11.39
N LYS A 52 -2.24 14.32 10.86
CA LYS A 52 -3.26 13.26 10.87
C LYS A 52 -3.66 12.81 9.47
N VAL A 53 -2.96 13.27 8.44
CA VAL A 53 -3.26 13.01 7.02
C VAL A 53 -2.05 12.34 6.39
N GLY A 54 -2.24 11.12 5.90
CA GLY A 54 -1.27 10.43 5.04
C GLY A 54 -1.83 10.25 3.64
N ILE A 55 -0.97 9.85 2.70
CA ILE A 55 -1.35 9.51 1.33
C ILE A 55 -0.64 8.25 0.87
N ARG A 56 -1.34 7.38 0.14
CA ARG A 56 -0.80 6.13 -0.40
C ARG A 56 -0.69 6.16 -1.92
N LEU A 57 0.47 5.77 -2.47
CA LEU A 57 0.80 5.75 -3.90
C LEU A 57 1.29 4.36 -4.36
N SER A 58 1.06 4.00 -5.63
CA SER A 58 1.66 2.81 -6.27
C SER A 58 2.41 3.15 -7.58
N PRO A 59 3.57 3.81 -7.50
CA PRO A 59 4.25 4.44 -8.65
C PRO A 59 4.51 3.54 -9.86
N PHE A 60 4.82 2.28 -9.65
CA PHE A 60 5.13 1.31 -10.71
C PHE A 60 4.01 0.26 -10.87
N GLY A 61 2.81 0.62 -10.40
CA GLY A 61 1.57 -0.13 -10.50
C GLY A 61 1.11 -0.36 -11.93
N ASP A 62 0.30 -1.39 -12.12
CA ASP A 62 -0.43 -1.67 -13.36
C ASP A 62 -1.83 -2.24 -13.11
N THR A 63 -2.31 -2.10 -11.88
CA THR A 63 -3.60 -2.62 -11.43
C THR A 63 -4.73 -1.97 -12.22
N PHE A 64 -5.70 -2.80 -12.63
CA PHE A 64 -6.86 -2.39 -13.44
C PHE A 64 -6.52 -1.63 -14.74
N GLY A 65 -5.29 -1.77 -15.26
CA GLY A 65 -4.85 -1.10 -16.49
C GLY A 65 -4.34 0.34 -16.29
N CYS A 66 -4.29 0.84 -15.05
CA CYS A 66 -3.67 2.13 -14.73
C CYS A 66 -2.15 1.99 -14.84
N LYS A 67 -1.58 2.47 -15.95
CA LYS A 67 -0.16 2.49 -16.24
C LYS A 67 0.23 3.91 -16.60
N ASP A 68 1.35 4.37 -16.07
CA ASP A 68 1.96 5.63 -16.48
C ASP A 68 3.15 5.33 -17.39
N SER A 69 3.30 6.09 -18.48
CA SER A 69 4.42 5.91 -19.41
C SER A 69 5.77 6.38 -18.85
N ASN A 70 5.77 7.27 -17.84
CA ASN A 70 6.98 7.77 -17.19
C ASN A 70 6.83 7.88 -15.67
N PRO A 71 6.67 6.73 -14.98
CA PRO A 71 6.27 6.72 -13.57
C PRO A 71 7.29 7.39 -12.64
N ARG A 72 8.58 7.41 -13.01
CA ARG A 72 9.61 8.10 -12.21
C ARG A 72 9.37 9.60 -12.18
N GLU A 73 9.11 10.21 -13.33
CA GLU A 73 8.84 11.65 -13.42
C GLU A 73 7.46 12.00 -12.85
N THR A 74 6.43 11.25 -13.24
CA THR A 74 5.05 11.51 -12.83
C THR A 74 4.90 11.43 -11.31
N TYR A 75 5.35 10.34 -10.68
CA TYR A 75 5.26 10.20 -9.24
C TYR A 75 6.33 11.02 -8.51
N GLY A 76 7.51 11.24 -9.12
CA GLY A 76 8.53 12.14 -8.58
C GLY A 76 8.00 13.57 -8.42
N TYR A 77 7.22 14.07 -9.38
CA TYR A 77 6.54 15.35 -9.28
C TYR A 77 5.55 15.39 -8.10
N VAL A 78 4.68 14.37 -7.98
CA VAL A 78 3.71 14.29 -6.88
C VAL A 78 4.44 14.23 -5.53
N VAL A 79 5.40 13.32 -5.37
CA VAL A 79 6.16 13.13 -4.13
C VAL A 79 6.91 14.40 -3.73
N ASN A 80 7.52 15.11 -4.69
CA ASN A 80 8.17 16.38 -4.42
C ASN A 80 7.17 17.45 -3.95
N LYS A 81 5.99 17.55 -4.57
CA LYS A 81 4.92 18.48 -4.15
C LYS A 81 4.35 18.15 -2.77
N LEU A 82 4.32 16.88 -2.38
CA LEU A 82 3.85 16.48 -1.06
C LEU A 82 4.72 17.03 0.09
N ASN A 83 5.96 17.43 -0.17
CA ASN A 83 6.81 18.09 0.82
C ASN A 83 6.28 19.47 1.25
N ASP A 84 5.40 20.11 0.47
CA ASP A 84 4.83 21.42 0.78
C ASP A 84 3.76 21.36 1.90
N TYR A 85 3.32 20.16 2.31
CA TYR A 85 2.13 19.96 3.16
C TYR A 85 2.41 19.39 4.57
N ASP A 86 3.66 19.02 4.89
CA ASP A 86 4.04 18.42 6.19
C ASP A 86 3.10 17.29 6.65
N LEU A 87 2.79 16.36 5.73
CA LEU A 87 1.87 15.25 5.97
C LEU A 87 2.40 14.30 7.06
N ALA A 88 1.48 13.60 7.72
CA ALA A 88 1.80 12.57 8.70
C ALA A 88 2.73 11.50 8.14
N TYR A 89 2.51 11.10 6.87
CA TYR A 89 3.37 10.18 6.14
C TYR A 89 3.03 10.11 4.64
N LEU A 90 4.00 9.66 3.85
CA LEU A 90 3.81 9.08 2.52
C LEU A 90 3.89 7.56 2.63
N HIS A 91 2.95 6.84 2.02
CA HIS A 91 2.90 5.38 1.99
C HIS A 91 3.08 4.88 0.55
N VAL A 92 4.16 4.15 0.26
CA VAL A 92 4.43 3.60 -1.08
C VAL A 92 4.32 2.08 -1.11
N ILE A 93 3.89 1.55 -2.25
CA ILE A 93 3.76 0.10 -2.49
C ILE A 93 4.94 -0.40 -3.32
N GLU A 94 5.68 -1.38 -2.80
CA GLU A 94 6.71 -2.08 -3.55
C GLU A 94 6.11 -2.99 -4.64
N ARG A 95 6.84 -3.15 -5.74
CA ARG A 95 6.55 -4.19 -6.74
C ARG A 95 7.23 -5.48 -6.30
N ARG A 96 6.64 -6.12 -5.28
CA ARG A 96 7.08 -7.37 -4.67
C ARG A 96 5.88 -8.22 -4.25
N GLY A 97 6.10 -9.53 -4.08
CA GLY A 97 5.09 -10.46 -3.60
C GLY A 97 3.99 -10.71 -4.63
N MET A 98 2.75 -10.27 -4.35
CA MET A 98 1.64 -10.36 -5.32
C MET A 98 1.66 -9.25 -6.38
N HIS A 99 2.43 -8.19 -6.13
CA HIS A 99 2.67 -7.17 -7.14
C HIS A 99 3.84 -7.63 -8.00
N ALA A 100 3.56 -7.95 -9.25
CA ALA A 100 4.56 -8.49 -10.17
C ALA A 100 5.71 -7.49 -10.37
N ASP A 101 6.95 -7.98 -10.38
CA ASP A 101 8.11 -7.17 -10.75
C ASP A 101 7.91 -6.55 -12.14
N ASN A 102 8.38 -5.32 -12.32
CA ASN A 102 8.31 -4.60 -13.57
C ASN A 102 9.69 -4.01 -13.86
N ALA A 103 10.16 -4.09 -15.11
CA ALA A 103 11.44 -3.54 -15.55
C ALA A 103 11.60 -2.03 -15.31
N ALA A 104 10.48 -1.29 -15.14
CA ALA A 104 10.50 0.13 -14.81
C ALA A 104 10.86 0.41 -13.33
N VAL A 105 10.76 -0.60 -12.45
CA VAL A 105 11.05 -0.44 -11.01
C VAL A 105 12.52 -0.10 -10.82
N PRO A 106 12.86 0.95 -10.04
CA PRO A 106 14.23 1.34 -9.77
C PRO A 106 15.01 0.25 -9.03
N GLU A 107 16.33 0.25 -9.22
CA GLU A 107 17.22 -0.59 -8.44
C GLU A 107 17.07 -0.28 -6.94
N GLY A 108 16.94 -1.33 -6.13
CA GLY A 108 16.76 -1.22 -4.69
C GLY A 108 15.34 -0.86 -4.23
N GLY A 109 14.36 -0.79 -5.14
CA GLY A 109 12.94 -0.71 -4.82
C GLY A 109 12.33 0.69 -4.90
N VAL A 110 11.01 0.73 -4.72
CA VAL A 110 10.18 1.93 -4.83
C VAL A 110 10.50 2.91 -3.71
N ALA A 111 10.55 2.44 -2.46
CA ALA A 111 10.84 3.30 -1.31
C ALA A 111 12.22 3.94 -1.40
N ARG A 112 13.25 3.16 -1.77
CA ARG A 112 14.62 3.69 -1.91
C ARG A 112 14.69 4.82 -2.94
N HIS A 113 13.95 4.70 -4.05
CA HIS A 113 13.89 5.74 -5.06
C HIS A 113 13.26 7.04 -4.54
N PHE A 114 12.13 6.94 -3.82
CA PHE A 114 11.43 8.12 -3.33
C PHE A 114 11.97 8.68 -2.01
N ARG A 115 12.79 7.91 -1.28
CA ARG A 115 13.40 8.37 -0.03
C ARG A 115 14.29 9.59 -0.22
N SER A 116 14.95 9.72 -1.37
CA SER A 116 15.78 10.89 -1.70
C SER A 116 14.98 12.12 -2.15
N ILE A 117 13.66 11.98 -2.36
CA ILE A 117 12.77 13.05 -2.83
C ILE A 117 11.85 13.52 -1.71
N TYR A 118 11.29 12.60 -0.93
CA TYR A 118 10.39 12.91 0.18
C TYR A 118 11.18 13.18 1.46
N ASN A 119 10.80 14.20 2.22
CA ASN A 119 11.50 14.61 3.45
C ASN A 119 10.81 14.13 4.74
N GLY A 120 9.54 13.74 4.66
CA GLY A 120 8.74 13.31 5.82
C GLY A 120 8.84 11.83 6.14
N VAL A 121 7.90 11.33 6.96
CA VAL A 121 7.81 9.92 7.33
C VAL A 121 7.39 9.07 6.12
N LEU A 122 8.20 8.09 5.75
CA LEU A 122 7.95 7.19 4.64
C LEU A 122 7.58 5.80 5.16
N ILE A 123 6.40 5.32 4.76
CA ILE A 123 5.94 3.95 4.96
C ILE A 123 6.14 3.20 3.65
N THR A 124 6.74 2.01 3.69
CA THR A 124 6.76 1.09 2.55
C THR A 124 6.03 -0.20 2.86
N ALA A 125 5.47 -0.83 1.83
CA ALA A 125 4.62 -2.00 1.95
C ALA A 125 4.87 -3.01 0.84
N ALA A 126 4.26 -4.18 1.02
CA ALA A 126 4.23 -5.34 0.11
C ALA A 126 5.41 -6.32 0.21
N GLY A 127 5.08 -7.55 0.59
CA GLY A 127 5.98 -8.70 0.47
C GLY A 127 7.17 -8.70 1.42
N PHE A 128 7.17 -7.83 2.44
CA PHE A 128 8.19 -7.83 3.49
C PHE A 128 8.05 -9.06 4.39
N THR A 129 9.18 -9.65 4.69
CA THR A 129 9.41 -10.57 5.81
C THR A 129 9.83 -9.77 7.04
N ARG A 130 10.04 -10.46 8.17
CA ARG A 130 10.65 -9.82 9.36
C ARG A 130 12.05 -9.27 9.06
N ALA A 131 12.90 -10.07 8.42
CA ALA A 131 14.32 -9.78 8.30
C ALA A 131 14.59 -8.58 7.38
N ASP A 132 13.97 -8.56 6.20
CA ASP A 132 14.12 -7.44 5.27
C ASP A 132 13.35 -6.19 5.72
N ALA A 133 12.25 -6.32 6.48
CA ALA A 133 11.62 -5.16 7.13
C ALA A 133 12.58 -4.47 8.10
N MET A 134 13.26 -5.24 8.95
CA MET A 134 14.28 -4.69 9.86
C MET A 134 15.41 -4.03 9.08
N GLN A 135 15.97 -4.71 8.08
CA GLN A 135 17.05 -4.16 7.26
C GLN A 135 16.65 -2.88 6.54
N THR A 136 15.43 -2.79 6.02
CA THR A 136 14.93 -1.61 5.29
C THR A 136 14.88 -0.38 6.19
N VAL A 137 14.47 -0.55 7.45
CA VAL A 137 14.45 0.53 8.44
C VAL A 137 15.87 0.88 8.90
N GLU A 138 16.72 -0.12 9.17
CA GLU A 138 18.11 0.08 9.57
C GLU A 138 18.93 0.81 8.49
N ASP A 139 18.65 0.54 7.21
CA ASP A 139 19.27 1.21 6.06
C ASP A 139 18.74 2.63 5.83
N GLY A 140 17.73 3.09 6.58
CA GLY A 140 17.08 4.39 6.38
C GLY A 140 16.28 4.50 5.09
N VAL A 141 15.90 3.37 4.47
CA VAL A 141 15.13 3.35 3.22
C VAL A 141 13.68 3.77 3.46
N ALA A 142 13.12 3.41 4.61
CA ALA A 142 11.79 3.81 5.07
C ALA A 142 11.79 3.91 6.60
N ASP A 143 10.87 4.72 7.14
CA ASP A 143 10.72 4.88 8.58
C ASP A 143 9.82 3.80 9.19
N LEU A 144 8.87 3.29 8.40
CA LEU A 144 7.89 2.28 8.81
C LEU A 144 7.63 1.25 7.70
N ILE A 145 7.28 0.03 8.11
CA ILE A 145 6.91 -1.07 7.21
C ILE A 145 5.46 -1.46 7.47
N ALA A 146 4.63 -1.50 6.42
CA ALA A 146 3.25 -1.96 6.51
C ALA A 146 3.13 -3.43 6.06
N PHE A 147 2.49 -4.23 6.90
CA PHE A 147 2.15 -5.63 6.64
C PHE A 147 0.65 -5.77 6.41
N GLY A 148 0.26 -6.42 5.31
CA GLY A 148 -1.15 -6.65 4.97
C GLY A 148 -1.58 -8.09 5.28
N ARG A 149 -1.23 -9.01 4.37
CA ARG A 149 -1.66 -10.44 4.43
C ARG A 149 -1.32 -11.13 5.74
N ASP A 150 -0.11 -10.91 6.26
CA ASP A 150 0.29 -11.53 7.52
C ASP A 150 -0.51 -10.98 8.71
N PHE A 151 -0.97 -9.73 8.64
CA PHE A 151 -1.84 -9.14 9.66
C PHE A 151 -3.27 -9.69 9.60
N ILE A 152 -3.73 -10.18 8.44
CA ILE A 152 -5.02 -10.87 8.31
C ILE A 152 -5.02 -12.14 9.17
N SER A 153 -3.97 -12.95 9.07
CA SER A 153 -3.92 -14.25 9.75
C SER A 153 -3.23 -14.26 11.12
N ASN A 154 -2.63 -13.14 11.52
CA ASN A 154 -1.93 -12.99 12.78
C ASN A 154 -2.42 -11.71 13.47
N PRO A 155 -3.49 -11.77 14.29
CA PRO A 155 -4.00 -10.58 14.99
C PRO A 155 -2.95 -9.97 15.94
N ASP A 156 -1.97 -10.77 16.35
CA ASP A 156 -0.82 -10.41 17.17
C ASP A 156 0.50 -10.36 16.39
N LEU A 157 0.46 -10.02 15.10
CA LEU A 157 1.64 -10.01 14.21
C LEU A 157 2.84 -9.29 14.84
N VAL A 158 2.64 -8.13 15.46
CA VAL A 158 3.72 -7.35 16.09
C VAL A 158 4.47 -8.17 17.14
N GLU A 159 3.74 -8.89 17.99
CA GLU A 159 4.33 -9.73 19.03
C GLU A 159 5.06 -10.94 18.44
N ARG A 160 4.54 -11.51 17.36
CA ARG A 160 5.20 -12.61 16.65
C ARG A 160 6.49 -12.16 15.98
N LEU A 161 6.47 -11.03 15.27
CA LEU A 161 7.67 -10.43 14.69
C LEU A 161 8.69 -10.09 15.78
N ARG A 162 8.27 -9.54 16.93
CA ARG A 162 9.16 -9.22 18.05
C ARG A 162 9.89 -10.45 18.60
N LYS A 163 9.19 -11.60 18.67
CA LYS A 163 9.72 -12.86 19.22
C LYS A 163 10.32 -13.80 18.17
N ASP A 164 10.33 -13.40 16.90
CA ASP A 164 10.65 -14.27 15.77
C ASP A 164 9.83 -15.58 15.78
N ALA A 165 8.55 -15.46 16.16
CA ALA A 165 7.63 -16.58 16.24
C ALA A 165 7.08 -16.94 14.86
N LYS A 166 6.73 -18.22 14.69
CA LYS A 166 6.10 -18.69 13.45
C LYS A 166 4.77 -17.97 13.20
N LEU A 167 4.62 -17.44 11.99
CA LEU A 167 3.38 -16.83 11.54
C LEU A 167 2.36 -17.91 11.16
N THR A 168 1.11 -17.68 11.54
CA THR A 168 -0.05 -18.42 11.05
C THR A 168 -0.22 -18.13 9.56
N PRO A 169 -0.25 -19.16 8.69
CA PRO A 169 -0.48 -18.96 7.26
C PRO A 169 -1.84 -18.29 7.00
N TYR A 170 -1.86 -17.33 6.10
CA TYR A 170 -3.10 -16.74 5.62
C TYR A 170 -3.80 -17.64 4.60
N ASP A 171 -5.13 -17.54 4.49
CA ASP A 171 -5.92 -18.24 3.47
C ASP A 171 -6.52 -17.22 2.48
N PRO A 172 -5.97 -17.10 1.26
CA PRO A 172 -6.47 -16.16 0.26
C PRO A 172 -7.93 -16.38 -0.14
N LYS A 173 -8.47 -17.60 0.03
CA LYS A 173 -9.87 -17.91 -0.29
C LYS A 173 -10.86 -17.16 0.62
N THR A 174 -10.39 -16.72 1.79
CA THR A 174 -11.20 -16.06 2.81
C THR A 174 -11.01 -14.53 2.86
N PHE A 175 -10.11 -13.96 2.05
CA PHE A 175 -9.84 -12.51 2.06
C PHE A 175 -11.05 -11.66 1.71
N TYR A 176 -11.91 -12.18 0.84
CA TYR A 176 -13.17 -11.56 0.48
C TYR A 176 -14.29 -12.53 0.83
N LEU A 177 -15.27 -12.02 1.58
CA LEU A 177 -16.44 -12.81 1.99
C LEU A 177 -17.10 -13.42 0.75
N GLN A 178 -17.16 -14.75 0.73
CA GLN A 178 -17.88 -15.52 -0.27
C GLN A 178 -19.34 -15.69 0.18
N PRO A 179 -20.28 -15.86 -0.76
CA PRO A 179 -21.60 -16.37 -0.43
C PRO A 179 -21.48 -17.65 0.41
N ASP A 180 -22.32 -17.76 1.45
CA ASP A 180 -22.41 -18.94 2.34
C ASP A 180 -21.21 -19.21 3.27
N MET A 181 -20.23 -18.31 3.33
CA MET A 181 -19.15 -18.37 4.33
C MET A 181 -19.59 -17.71 5.65
N PRO A 182 -19.35 -18.33 6.82
CA PRO A 182 -19.49 -17.66 8.11
C PRO A 182 -18.64 -16.39 8.15
N VAL A 183 -19.20 -15.28 8.65
CA VAL A 183 -18.56 -13.96 8.59
C VAL A 183 -17.22 -13.93 9.34
N GLU A 184 -17.09 -14.77 10.36
CA GLU A 184 -15.88 -14.94 11.16
C GLU A 184 -14.76 -15.72 10.47
N ALA A 185 -15.08 -16.56 9.47
CA ALA A 185 -14.16 -17.52 8.89
C ALA A 185 -13.04 -16.82 8.09
N GLY A 186 -11.80 -16.95 8.56
CA GLY A 186 -10.64 -16.28 7.96
C GLY A 186 -10.64 -14.77 8.19
N TYR A 187 -11.42 -14.27 9.16
CA TYR A 187 -11.45 -12.86 9.52
C TYR A 187 -11.16 -12.64 11.01
N THR A 188 -12.03 -13.12 11.90
CA THR A 188 -11.87 -12.96 13.36
C THR A 188 -11.53 -14.26 14.09
N ASP A 189 -11.40 -15.36 13.35
CA ASP A 189 -11.23 -16.69 13.94
C ASP A 189 -9.77 -17.16 13.99
N TYR A 190 -8.81 -16.36 13.52
CA TYR A 190 -7.37 -16.65 13.59
C TYR A 190 -6.85 -16.60 15.04
N PRO A 191 -6.06 -17.61 15.50
CA PRO A 191 -5.63 -17.70 16.89
C PRO A 191 -4.52 -16.71 17.22
N PHE A 192 -4.47 -16.25 18.48
CA PHE A 192 -3.30 -15.56 19.02
C PHE A 192 -2.16 -16.56 19.29
N LEU A 193 -0.94 -16.07 19.47
CA LEU A 193 0.23 -16.89 19.77
C LEU A 193 0.03 -17.68 21.08
N GLY A 194 0.10 -19.00 20.97
CA GLY A 194 -0.07 -19.92 22.10
C GLY A 194 -1.51 -20.37 22.35
N GLU A 195 -2.47 -19.87 21.56
CA GLU A 195 -3.84 -20.36 21.58
C GLU A 195 -4.01 -21.56 20.64
N GLU A 196 -4.96 -22.43 21.00
CA GLU A 196 -5.43 -23.50 20.14
C GLU A 196 -6.23 -22.92 18.97
N ASP A 197 -5.96 -23.38 17.75
CA ASP A 197 -6.73 -22.96 16.58
C ASP A 197 -8.12 -23.60 16.59
N LYS A 198 -9.13 -22.81 16.97
CA LYS A 198 -10.54 -23.19 16.99
C LYS A 198 -11.34 -22.51 15.88
N GLY A 199 -10.65 -21.98 14.87
CA GLY A 199 -11.28 -21.23 13.81
C GLY A 199 -12.26 -22.08 13.01
N VAL A 200 -13.41 -21.51 12.66
CA VAL A 200 -14.39 -22.17 11.79
C VAL A 200 -13.80 -22.39 10.39
N ARG A 201 -12.80 -21.59 9.98
CA ARG A 201 -12.01 -21.83 8.76
C ARG A 201 -11.26 -23.17 8.77
N SER A 202 -10.88 -23.69 9.94
CA SER A 202 -10.09 -24.92 10.06
C SER A 202 -10.93 -26.19 9.96
N THR A 203 -12.26 -26.08 9.94
CA THR A 203 -13.17 -27.24 9.87
C THR A 203 -13.39 -27.76 8.44
N GLY A 204 -12.59 -27.29 7.47
CA GLY A 204 -12.57 -27.85 6.13
C GLY A 204 -13.84 -27.60 5.33
N PHE A 205 -14.21 -26.33 5.15
CA PHE A 205 -15.15 -25.97 4.07
C PHE A 205 -14.49 -26.30 2.72
N VAL A 206 -14.66 -27.56 2.29
CA VAL A 206 -14.24 -28.04 0.97
C VAL A 206 -15.29 -27.58 -0.01
N TRP A 207 -14.99 -26.54 -0.77
CA TRP A 207 -15.77 -26.19 -1.96
C TRP A 207 -15.12 -26.86 -3.17
N GLU A 208 -15.84 -27.83 -3.74
CA GLU A 208 -15.63 -28.27 -5.12
C GLU A 208 -16.11 -27.13 -6.03
N SER A 209 -15.22 -26.68 -6.91
CA SER A 209 -15.50 -25.71 -7.98
C SER A 209 -16.36 -26.31 -9.07
#